data_AF-A0AAV7CHT9-F1
#
_entry.id   AF-A0AAV7CHT9-F1
#
_cell.length_a   1.000
_cell.length_b   1.000
_cell.length_c   1.000
_cell.angle_alpha   90.00
_cell.angle_beta   90.00
_cell.angle_gamma   90.00
#
_symmetry.space_group_name_H-M   'P 1'
#
loop_
_entity.id
_entity.type
_entity.pdbx_description
1 polymer ?
#
loop_
_entity_poly.entity_id
_entity_poly.type
_entity_poly.pdbx_seq_one_letter_code
_entity_poly.pdbx_strand_id
1 'polypeptide(L)'
;MATSVFQPRTHSPLSGTSKSLGGKDAQSSTSVTSYPRANLSVTSDRYPLPSRPPLAYPESNSRAIISALKNLQEKIRQLELERIKAEDNIRLLSKESTGYKQQLQKQTQSTDHVKDDISRKNRDLSRQLSDAESRCRLLEKQLEYMKKMVQNAETERSSVLAKQVSLEGDKALDRSNLQAKLEKLDKLEQEYLKLTKMQVLAENKIHDIEHKLQEEEHQRKLVQEKAAQLQTGLETNRILLKSLTPPTKQVKIKRRTSHMDKKPEQHGCSHTQPHYRLCLGDVPFVAGTSTAPSHSVRANVQHVLHLMKQHHKIFCNDRVVSEEPLDDTESNVRWKDNAALSSSSYWDLSEVLLTLEDEFGQMSFDHQELVKQIDEAHSDRLKEDLEEELEALVRRMEAKADQITKVRKHQAMLVKLLKEARSSKGGSGESSKSIRSRKDHHTAKHEPHRTSPGEKSRKSLQLLREMQTLKGSLQRDDVHWE
;
A
#
# COMPACT_ATOMS: atom_id res chain seq x y z
N MET A 1 -12.16 -1.09 37.57
CA MET A 1 -12.89 0.08 38.10
C MET A 1 -14.06 0.33 37.17
N ALA A 2 -15.27 0.33 37.74
CA ALA A 2 -16.53 0.25 37.03
C ALA A 2 -17.08 1.64 36.68
N THR A 3 -17.59 1.82 35.46
CA THR A 3 -18.52 2.89 35.04
C THR A 3 -19.23 2.40 33.77
N SER A 4 -20.41 1.80 33.84
CA SER A 4 -21.73 2.45 33.92
C SER A 4 -22.03 3.33 32.70
N VAL A 5 -22.70 2.74 31.70
CA VAL A 5 -23.30 3.44 30.57
C VAL A 5 -24.77 3.71 30.90
N PHE A 6 -25.13 4.98 31.00
CA PHE A 6 -26.48 5.47 31.27
C PHE A 6 -27.17 5.87 29.96
N GLN A 7 -28.36 5.33 29.72
CA GLN A 7 -29.32 5.75 28.68
C GLN A 7 -29.89 7.15 28.95
N PRO A 8 -30.34 7.89 27.92
CA PRO A 8 -31.33 8.94 28.08
C PRO A 8 -32.76 8.35 28.00
N ARG A 9 -33.48 8.43 29.13
CA ARG A 9 -34.94 8.25 29.23
C ARG A 9 -35.66 9.42 28.57
N THR A 10 -36.59 9.10 27.68
CA THR A 10 -37.70 9.97 27.29
C THR A 10 -38.77 9.94 28.40
N HIS A 11 -39.23 11.11 28.85
CA HIS A 11 -40.39 11.25 29.72
C HIS A 11 -41.61 11.66 28.89
N SER A 12 -42.66 10.85 29.03
CA SER A 12 -44.01 11.00 28.48
C SER A 12 -44.81 12.12 29.18
N PRO A 13 -45.85 12.68 28.53
CA PRO A 13 -46.95 13.34 29.23
C PRO A 13 -47.95 12.30 29.77
N LEU A 14 -48.40 12.54 31.00
CA LEU A 14 -49.39 11.76 31.74
C LEU A 14 -50.76 11.78 31.04
N SER A 15 -51.24 10.60 30.64
CA SER A 15 -52.67 10.32 30.51
C SER A 15 -53.14 9.63 31.79
N GLY A 16 -54.17 10.19 32.41
CA GLY A 16 -54.85 9.63 33.57
C GLY A 16 -56.28 9.30 33.19
N THR A 17 -56.56 8.02 33.01
CA THR A 17 -57.90 7.44 32.85
C THR A 17 -58.56 7.21 34.21
N SER A 18 -59.85 7.54 34.33
CA SER A 18 -60.78 6.74 35.15
C SER A 18 -62.23 6.95 34.72
N LYS A 19 -62.76 5.94 34.01
CA LYS A 19 -64.18 5.61 33.94
C LYS A 19 -64.49 4.75 35.16
N SER A 20 -65.60 4.99 35.87
CA SER A 20 -66.51 3.94 36.36
C SER A 20 -67.75 4.51 37.06
N LEU A 21 -68.91 4.21 36.47
CA LEU A 21 -70.20 3.80 37.06
C LEU A 21 -70.86 4.59 38.23
N GLY A 22 -72.01 5.20 37.90
CA GLY A 22 -73.33 4.67 38.30
C GLY A 22 -74.01 5.26 39.53
N GLY A 23 -75.23 5.81 39.34
CA GLY A 23 -76.24 5.87 40.40
C GLY A 23 -77.20 7.07 40.44
N LYS A 24 -78.34 6.92 39.75
CA LYS A 24 -79.73 7.25 40.16
C LYS A 24 -80.16 8.70 40.52
N ASP A 25 -81.20 9.10 39.78
CA ASP A 25 -82.47 9.70 40.21
C ASP A 25 -82.49 10.92 41.14
N ALA A 26 -83.02 12.05 40.62
CA ALA A 26 -84.02 12.85 41.31
C ALA A 26 -84.68 13.86 40.35
N GLN A 27 -85.98 14.03 40.52
CA GLN A 27 -86.93 14.66 39.63
C GLN A 27 -87.17 16.15 39.98
N SER A 28 -87.81 16.87 39.04
CA SER A 28 -88.75 18.00 39.25
C SER A 28 -88.12 19.36 39.65
N SER A 29 -88.64 20.56 39.34
CA SER A 29 -89.98 21.02 38.96
C SER A 29 -89.89 22.38 38.25
N THR A 30 -90.55 22.56 37.10
CA THR A 30 -90.99 23.89 36.65
C THR A 30 -92.39 24.13 37.21
N SER A 31 -92.51 24.92 38.28
CA SER A 31 -93.79 25.30 38.88
C SER A 31 -94.40 26.49 38.14
N VAL A 32 -95.47 26.23 37.40
CA VAL A 32 -96.45 27.23 36.97
C VAL A 32 -97.28 27.61 38.20
N THR A 33 -97.18 28.85 38.68
CA THR A 33 -98.05 29.35 39.75
C THR A 33 -99.43 29.68 39.17
N SER A 34 -100.36 28.75 39.38
CA SER A 34 -101.80 28.93 39.26
C SER A 34 -102.33 29.83 40.38
N TYR A 35 -103.26 30.73 40.06
CA TYR A 35 -103.94 31.61 41.02
C TYR A 35 -104.92 30.82 41.92
N PRO A 36 -105.00 31.09 43.23
CA PRO A 36 -105.97 30.42 44.10
C PRO A 36 -107.36 31.03 43.94
N ARG A 37 -108.34 30.17 43.69
CA ARG A 37 -109.78 30.45 43.78
C ARG A 37 -110.31 29.67 45.00
N ALA A 38 -110.64 30.36 46.07
CA ALA A 38 -111.40 29.79 47.19
C ALA A 38 -112.23 30.87 47.91
N ASN A 39 -113.53 30.83 47.62
CA ASN A 39 -114.70 31.02 48.46
C ASN A 39 -114.53 31.58 49.88
N LEU A 40 -115.32 32.62 50.19
CA LEU A 40 -115.90 32.82 51.53
C LEU A 40 -117.35 33.30 51.38
N SER A 41 -118.27 32.45 51.81
CA SER A 41 -119.70 32.67 52.01
C SER A 41 -119.96 33.06 53.47
N VAL A 42 -120.67 34.15 53.74
CA VAL A 42 -121.17 34.46 55.10
C VAL A 42 -122.55 35.15 55.04
N THR A 43 -123.56 34.34 55.40
CA THR A 43 -124.81 34.61 56.15
C THR A 43 -125.90 35.55 55.61
N SER A 44 -127.06 34.93 55.37
CA SER A 44 -128.40 35.51 55.31
C SER A 44 -129.36 34.58 56.07
N ASP A 45 -130.10 35.11 57.07
CA ASP A 45 -131.33 34.61 57.72
C ASP A 45 -131.46 35.33 59.11
N ARG A 46 -132.59 35.78 59.71
CA ARG A 46 -134.04 35.76 59.42
C ARG A 46 -134.85 36.53 60.52
N TYR A 47 -135.91 37.27 60.11
CA TYR A 47 -137.26 37.50 60.74
C TYR A 47 -137.49 38.36 62.03
N PRO A 48 -138.75 38.77 62.41
CA PRO A 48 -139.95 39.30 61.66
C PRO A 48 -140.82 40.42 62.36
N LEU A 49 -141.62 41.20 61.57
CA LEU A 49 -142.93 41.97 61.71
C LEU A 49 -143.52 42.49 63.09
N PRO A 50 -144.54 43.43 63.20
CA PRO A 50 -145.67 43.77 62.28
C PRO A 50 -146.29 45.24 62.20
N SER A 51 -147.18 45.43 61.20
CA SER A 51 -148.47 46.22 61.11
C SER A 51 -148.63 47.78 60.95
N ARG A 52 -149.06 48.19 59.72
CA ARG A 52 -150.10 49.19 59.26
C ARG A 52 -150.02 50.72 59.59
N PRO A 53 -150.66 51.65 58.80
CA PRO A 53 -150.71 51.85 57.33
C PRO A 53 -150.62 53.37 56.93
N PRO A 54 -151.13 53.87 55.78
CA PRO A 54 -150.33 54.33 54.64
C PRO A 54 -150.45 55.84 54.31
N LEU A 55 -149.46 56.45 53.64
CA LEU A 55 -149.67 57.49 52.60
C LEU A 55 -148.36 57.99 51.96
N ALA A 56 -148.35 57.95 50.63
CA ALA A 56 -147.70 58.83 49.66
C ALA A 56 -146.15 59.01 49.62
N TYR A 57 -145.58 58.29 48.63
CA TYR A 57 -144.48 58.66 47.71
C TYR A 57 -142.98 58.63 48.17
N PRO A 58 -142.05 58.19 47.27
CA PRO A 58 -140.71 57.71 47.64
C PRO A 58 -139.55 58.63 47.20
N GLU A 59 -138.63 58.95 48.10
CA GLU A 59 -137.53 59.91 47.87
C GLU A 59 -136.11 59.30 48.12
N SER A 60 -135.88 58.04 47.71
CA SER A 60 -134.64 57.28 48.03
C SER A 60 -133.68 57.05 46.85
N ASN A 61 -134.15 57.05 45.60
CA ASN A 61 -133.35 56.65 44.43
C ASN A 61 -132.32 57.70 43.98
N SER A 62 -132.63 58.99 44.13
CA SER A 62 -131.76 60.10 43.71
C SER A 62 -130.46 60.18 44.52
N ARG A 63 -130.54 59.92 45.83
CA ARG A 63 -129.38 59.95 46.74
C ARG A 63 -128.39 58.82 46.48
N ALA A 64 -128.87 57.65 46.11
CA ALA A 64 -128.03 56.50 45.71
C ALA A 64 -127.34 56.73 44.35
N ILE A 65 -128.02 57.38 43.41
CA ILE A 65 -127.42 57.75 42.10
C ILE A 65 -126.32 58.81 42.30
N ILE A 66 -126.59 59.83 43.11
CA ILE A 66 -125.62 60.90 43.39
C ILE A 66 -124.40 60.35 44.17
N SER A 67 -124.59 59.41 45.10
CA SER A 67 -123.46 58.76 45.79
C SER A 67 -122.64 57.86 44.86
N ALA A 68 -123.30 57.12 43.94
CA ALA A 68 -122.63 56.32 42.93
C ALA A 68 -121.82 57.18 41.95
N LEU A 69 -122.35 58.32 41.49
CA LEU A 69 -121.62 59.26 40.63
C LEU A 69 -120.44 59.90 41.35
N LYS A 70 -120.59 60.31 42.62
CA LYS A 70 -119.48 60.82 43.43
C LYS A 70 -118.40 59.75 43.66
N ASN A 71 -118.80 58.51 43.91
CA ASN A 71 -117.87 57.38 44.05
C ASN A 71 -117.12 57.13 42.75
N LEU A 72 -117.81 57.19 41.60
CA LEU A 72 -117.22 57.01 40.29
C LEU A 72 -116.27 58.15 39.91
N GLN A 73 -116.62 59.40 40.22
CA GLN A 73 -115.72 60.56 40.06
C GLN A 73 -114.46 60.44 40.92
N GLU A 74 -114.60 60.04 42.18
CA GLU A 74 -113.45 59.82 43.07
C GLU A 74 -112.59 58.63 42.61
N LYS A 75 -113.23 57.57 42.08
CA LYS A 75 -112.53 56.43 41.47
C LYS A 75 -111.73 56.84 40.23
N ILE A 76 -112.29 57.68 39.36
CA ILE A 76 -111.57 58.24 38.20
C ILE A 76 -110.39 59.08 38.68
N ARG A 77 -110.61 60.00 39.64
CA ARG A 77 -109.55 60.83 40.21
C ARG A 77 -108.41 59.98 40.78
N GLN A 78 -108.75 58.90 41.50
CA GLN A 78 -107.78 57.97 42.05
C GLN A 78 -107.01 57.21 40.96
N LEU A 79 -107.71 56.73 39.92
CA LEU A 79 -107.09 56.06 38.78
C LEU A 79 -106.17 56.99 37.97
N GLU A 80 -106.53 58.25 37.81
CA GLU A 80 -105.69 59.26 37.16
C GLU A 80 -104.39 59.50 37.95
N LEU A 81 -104.49 59.58 39.28
CA LEU A 81 -103.34 59.76 40.16
C LEU A 81 -102.42 58.51 40.14
N GLU A 82 -103.01 57.32 40.17
CA GLU A 82 -102.27 56.06 40.01
C GLU A 82 -101.62 55.93 38.63
N ARG A 83 -102.29 56.36 37.56
CA ARG A 83 -101.73 56.42 36.21
C ARG A 83 -100.53 57.36 36.15
N ILE A 84 -100.63 58.59 36.68
CA ILE A 84 -99.51 59.54 36.72
C ILE A 84 -98.34 58.93 37.51
N LYS A 85 -98.61 58.34 38.68
CA LYS A 85 -97.57 57.67 39.49
C LYS A 85 -96.92 56.50 38.75
N ALA A 86 -97.68 55.72 37.98
CA ALA A 86 -97.16 54.64 37.15
C ALA A 86 -96.33 55.15 35.97
N GLU A 87 -96.79 56.20 35.29
CA GLU A 87 -96.04 56.87 34.22
C GLU A 87 -94.70 57.42 34.71
N ASP A 88 -94.69 58.09 35.86
CA ASP A 88 -93.47 58.63 36.46
C ASP A 88 -92.50 57.52 36.90
N ASN A 89 -93.02 56.40 37.43
CA ASN A 89 -92.21 55.22 37.74
C ASN A 89 -91.59 54.61 36.48
N ILE A 90 -92.37 54.45 35.39
CA ILE A 90 -91.86 53.96 34.10
C ILE A 90 -90.79 54.92 33.55
N ARG A 91 -91.00 56.24 33.65
CA ARG A 91 -90.00 57.24 33.24
C ARG A 91 -88.71 57.14 34.06
N LEU A 92 -88.82 56.92 35.38
CA LEU A 92 -87.67 56.73 36.25
C LEU A 92 -86.90 55.45 35.90
N LEU A 93 -87.61 54.32 35.76
CA LEU A 93 -87.04 53.04 35.35
C LEU A 93 -86.40 53.12 33.96
N SER A 94 -86.98 53.88 33.02
CA SER A 94 -86.40 54.13 31.70
C SER A 94 -85.09 54.92 31.79
N LYS A 95 -85.04 55.97 32.63
CA LYS A 95 -83.80 56.73 32.89
C LYS A 95 -82.73 55.86 33.55
N GLU A 96 -83.10 55.03 34.52
CA GLU A 96 -82.18 54.12 35.19
C GLU A 96 -81.65 53.04 34.23
N SER A 97 -82.54 52.43 33.44
CA SER A 97 -82.20 51.44 32.41
C SER A 97 -81.28 52.01 31.33
N THR A 98 -81.52 53.24 30.87
CA THR A 98 -80.62 53.92 29.94
C THR A 98 -79.27 54.25 30.57
N GLY A 99 -79.24 54.65 31.85
CA GLY A 99 -78.01 54.83 32.62
C GLY A 99 -77.16 53.57 32.74
N TYR A 100 -77.77 52.44 33.13
CA TYR A 100 -77.07 51.14 33.18
C TYR A 100 -76.57 50.71 31.81
N LYS A 101 -77.37 50.90 30.75
CA LYS A 101 -76.95 50.58 29.38
C LYS A 101 -75.73 51.39 28.95
N GLN A 102 -75.70 52.68 29.25
CA GLN A 102 -74.54 53.55 28.95
C GLN A 102 -73.29 53.15 29.74
N GLN A 103 -73.44 52.85 31.03
CA GLN A 103 -72.32 52.41 31.87
C GLN A 103 -71.74 51.07 31.39
N LEU A 104 -72.61 50.12 31.05
CA LEU A 104 -72.20 48.83 30.49
C LEU A 104 -71.50 49.01 29.14
N GLN A 105 -72.03 49.87 28.27
CA GLN A 105 -71.40 50.17 26.98
C GLN A 105 -70.01 50.81 27.14
N LYS A 106 -69.85 51.73 28.10
CA LYS A 106 -68.56 52.35 28.42
C LYS A 106 -67.57 51.32 28.97
N GLN A 107 -68.03 50.40 29.82
CA GLN A 107 -67.20 49.30 30.34
C GLN A 107 -66.75 48.36 29.22
N THR A 108 -67.66 47.98 28.31
CA THR A 108 -67.33 47.14 27.15
C THR A 108 -66.31 47.82 26.25
N GLN A 109 -66.52 49.09 25.89
CA GLN A 109 -65.57 49.86 25.07
C GLN A 109 -64.19 49.96 25.73
N SER A 110 -64.13 50.25 27.04
CA SER A 110 -62.85 50.29 27.76
C SER A 110 -62.13 48.94 27.80
N THR A 111 -62.89 47.85 27.92
CA THR A 111 -62.34 46.48 27.93
C THR A 111 -61.82 46.11 26.54
N ASP A 112 -62.52 46.49 25.48
CA ASP A 112 -62.11 46.23 24.10
C ASP A 112 -60.86 47.04 23.73
N HIS A 113 -60.76 48.30 24.15
CA HIS A 113 -59.53 49.09 23.99
C HIS A 113 -58.32 48.45 24.70
N VAL A 114 -58.50 47.96 25.93
CA VAL A 114 -57.43 47.26 26.66
C VAL A 114 -57.04 45.96 25.96
N LYS A 115 -58.00 45.19 25.44
CA LYS A 115 -57.72 43.97 24.66
C LYS A 115 -56.96 44.28 23.37
N ASP A 116 -57.32 45.36 22.68
CA ASP A 116 -56.63 45.80 21.46
C ASP A 116 -55.19 46.24 21.77
N ASP A 117 -54.98 46.98 22.86
CA ASP A 117 -53.64 47.40 23.30
C ASP A 117 -52.77 46.21 23.71
N ILE A 118 -53.34 45.23 24.43
CA ILE A 118 -52.65 43.98 24.76
C ILE A 118 -52.30 43.22 23.48
N SER A 119 -53.22 43.15 22.51
CA SER A 119 -52.99 42.47 21.23
C SER A 119 -51.89 43.14 20.40
N ARG A 120 -51.84 44.47 20.39
CA ARG A 120 -50.76 45.24 19.75
C ARG A 120 -49.41 44.96 20.41
N LYS A 121 -49.33 45.07 21.74
CA LYS A 121 -48.12 44.77 22.50
C LYS A 121 -47.64 43.33 22.29
N ASN A 122 -48.55 42.37 22.25
CA ASN A 122 -48.21 40.98 21.96
C ASN A 122 -47.63 40.83 20.55
N ARG A 123 -48.18 41.50 19.52
CA ARG A 123 -47.60 41.48 18.17
C ARG A 123 -46.20 42.10 18.12
N ASP A 124 -45.99 43.20 18.83
CA ASP A 124 -44.68 43.86 18.90
C ASP A 124 -43.64 42.98 19.63
N LEU A 125 -44.04 42.34 20.75
CA LEU A 125 -43.20 41.37 21.45
C LEU A 125 -42.88 40.16 20.58
N SER A 126 -43.86 39.62 19.83
CA SER A 126 -43.61 38.53 18.88
C SER A 126 -42.63 38.93 17.77
N ARG A 127 -42.72 40.17 17.25
CA ARG A 127 -41.75 40.69 16.29
C ARG A 127 -40.35 40.80 16.91
N GLN A 128 -40.23 41.34 18.12
CA GLN A 128 -38.95 41.45 18.82
C GLN A 128 -38.33 40.08 19.10
N LEU A 129 -39.15 39.10 19.51
CA LEU A 129 -38.71 37.70 19.68
C LEU A 129 -38.20 37.12 18.37
N SER A 130 -38.94 37.27 17.27
CA SER A 130 -38.50 36.79 15.95
C SER A 130 -37.19 37.45 15.49
N ASP A 131 -37.03 38.75 15.74
CA ASP A 131 -35.80 39.47 15.40
C ASP A 131 -34.62 38.98 16.25
N ALA A 132 -34.83 38.80 17.55
CA ALA A 132 -33.84 38.26 18.48
C ALA A 132 -33.45 36.82 18.10
N GLU A 133 -34.41 35.97 17.75
CA GLU A 133 -34.16 34.61 17.25
C GLU A 133 -33.33 34.63 15.97
N SER A 134 -33.64 35.53 15.02
CA SER A 134 -32.87 35.64 13.78
C SER A 134 -31.42 36.05 14.04
N ARG A 135 -31.20 36.95 15.01
CA ARG A 135 -29.87 37.39 15.44
C ARG A 135 -29.10 36.26 16.12
N CYS A 136 -29.74 35.50 17.00
CA CYS A 136 -29.15 34.32 17.62
C CYS A 136 -28.75 33.27 16.57
N ARG A 137 -29.64 32.95 15.63
CA ARG A 137 -29.35 32.01 14.53
C ARG A 137 -28.16 32.46 13.67
N LEU A 138 -27.98 33.75 13.45
CA LEU A 138 -26.82 34.28 12.73
C LEU A 138 -25.52 34.08 13.52
N LEU A 139 -25.55 34.38 14.82
CA LEU A 139 -24.40 34.19 15.71
C LEU A 139 -24.03 32.71 15.83
N GLU A 140 -25.01 31.81 15.91
CA GLU A 140 -24.79 30.36 15.88
C GLU A 140 -24.07 29.92 14.60
N LYS A 141 -24.49 30.41 13.43
CA LYS A 141 -23.81 30.14 12.15
C LYS A 141 -22.38 30.68 12.13
N GLN A 142 -22.14 31.86 12.68
CA GLN A 142 -20.80 32.43 12.78
C GLN A 142 -19.90 31.62 13.71
N LEU A 143 -20.41 31.19 14.87
CA LEU A 143 -19.68 30.31 15.79
C LEU A 143 -19.37 28.97 15.14
N GLU A 144 -20.31 28.38 14.41
CA GLU A 144 -20.09 27.13 13.70
C GLU A 144 -19.02 27.27 12.62
N TYR A 145 -19.04 28.38 11.87
CA TYR A 145 -17.98 28.70 10.92
C TYR A 145 -16.61 28.85 11.60
N MET A 146 -16.53 29.59 12.70
CA MET A 146 -15.29 29.75 13.46
C MET A 146 -14.77 28.42 14.02
N LYS A 147 -15.66 27.55 14.52
CA LYS A 147 -15.28 26.20 14.98
C LYS A 147 -14.67 25.38 13.85
N LYS A 148 -15.28 25.39 12.66
CA LYS A 148 -14.75 24.69 11.48
C LYS A 148 -13.40 25.24 11.04
N MET A 149 -13.22 26.57 11.05
CA MET A 149 -11.93 27.19 10.74
C MET A 149 -10.84 26.78 11.73
N VAL A 150 -11.16 26.73 13.03
CA VAL A 150 -10.22 26.27 14.07
C VAL A 150 -9.89 24.79 13.89
N GLN A 151 -10.89 23.93 13.68
CA GLN A 151 -10.68 22.51 13.43
C GLN A 151 -9.81 22.28 12.19
N ASN A 152 -10.08 22.99 11.09
CA ASN A 152 -9.25 22.91 9.88
C ASN A 152 -7.81 23.38 10.15
N ALA A 153 -7.63 24.46 10.89
CA ALA A 153 -6.29 24.93 11.26
C ALA A 153 -5.55 23.91 12.16
N GLU A 154 -6.26 23.24 13.07
CA GLU A 154 -5.71 22.20 13.94
C GLU A 154 -5.34 20.93 13.15
N THR A 155 -6.17 20.51 12.20
CA THR A 155 -5.86 19.36 11.33
C THR A 155 -4.71 19.67 10.38
N GLU A 156 -4.65 20.86 9.79
CA GLU A 156 -3.52 21.32 8.98
C GLU A 156 -2.23 21.35 9.81
N ARG A 157 -2.27 21.92 11.02
CA ARG A 157 -1.12 21.93 11.93
C ARG A 157 -0.67 20.51 12.28
N SER A 158 -1.61 19.61 12.56
CA SER A 158 -1.32 18.21 12.88
C SER A 158 -0.71 17.48 11.68
N SER A 159 -1.21 17.72 10.46
CA SER A 159 -0.67 17.19 9.21
C SER A 159 0.75 17.69 8.94
N VAL A 160 1.00 18.99 9.14
CA VAL A 160 2.34 19.58 8.99
C VAL A 160 3.33 18.99 10.00
N LEU A 161 2.91 18.82 11.27
CA LEU A 161 3.74 18.19 12.29
C LEU A 161 4.04 16.72 11.97
N ALA A 162 3.05 15.95 11.52
CA ALA A 162 3.25 14.55 11.11
C ALA A 162 4.24 14.44 9.94
N LYS A 163 4.11 15.31 8.93
CA LYS A 163 5.08 15.39 7.80
C LYS A 163 6.48 15.76 8.29
N GLN A 164 6.60 16.70 9.24
CA GLN A 164 7.90 17.08 9.81
C GLN A 164 8.57 15.90 10.53
N VAL A 165 7.82 15.14 11.33
CA VAL A 165 8.33 13.95 12.03
C VAL A 165 8.78 12.88 11.04
N SER A 166 7.99 12.62 9.99
CA SER A 166 8.38 11.68 8.93
C SER A 166 9.67 12.10 8.22
N LEU A 167 9.76 13.37 7.82
CA LEU A 167 10.97 13.92 7.17
C LEU A 167 12.20 13.88 8.08
N GLU A 168 12.04 14.05 9.39
CA GLU A 168 13.13 13.91 10.35
C GLU A 168 13.56 12.46 10.53
N GLY A 169 12.61 11.52 10.54
CA GLY A 169 12.86 10.08 10.50
C GLY A 169 13.66 9.66 9.25
N ASP A 170 13.24 10.13 8.07
CA ASP A 170 13.91 9.86 6.80
C ASP A 170 15.34 10.42 6.80
N LYS A 171 15.54 11.65 7.28
CA LYS A 171 16.87 12.26 7.42
C LYS A 171 17.76 11.48 8.39
N ALA A 172 17.20 10.93 9.47
CA ALA A 172 17.95 10.11 10.41
C ALA A 172 18.38 8.77 9.77
N LEU A 173 17.50 8.15 8.98
CA LEU A 173 17.79 6.96 8.20
C LEU A 173 18.85 7.22 7.12
N ASP A 174 18.76 8.34 6.42
CA ASP A 174 19.76 8.74 5.43
C ASP A 174 21.13 9.00 6.06
N ARG A 175 21.15 9.63 7.25
CA ARG A 175 22.39 9.83 8.02
C ARG A 175 23.02 8.51 8.43
N SER A 176 22.24 7.54 8.93
CA SER A 176 22.77 6.23 9.32
C SER A 176 23.27 5.44 8.10
N ASN A 177 22.54 5.49 6.98
CA ASN A 177 22.97 4.91 5.71
C ASN A 177 24.27 5.52 5.18
N LEU A 178 24.41 6.85 5.25
CA LEU A 178 25.64 7.54 4.87
C LEU A 178 26.81 7.13 5.78
N GLN A 179 26.58 7.05 7.08
CA GLN A 179 27.59 6.61 8.04
C GLN A 179 28.06 5.17 7.76
N ALA A 180 27.14 4.23 7.50
CA ALA A 180 27.50 2.86 7.13
C ALA A 180 28.32 2.79 5.82
N LYS A 181 28.02 3.67 4.84
CA LYS A 181 28.81 3.78 3.61
C LYS A 181 30.22 4.31 3.87
N LEU A 182 30.36 5.30 4.74
CA LEU A 182 31.67 5.84 5.15
C LEU A 182 32.51 4.76 5.85
N GLU A 183 31.94 4.03 6.80
CA GLU A 183 32.65 2.92 7.48
C GLU A 183 33.09 1.82 6.49
N LYS A 184 32.29 1.56 5.45
CA LYS A 184 32.68 0.64 4.38
C LYS A 184 33.84 1.18 3.54
N LEU A 185 33.85 2.48 3.23
CA LEU A 185 34.97 3.12 2.54
C LEU A 185 36.25 3.07 3.37
N ASP A 186 36.18 3.35 4.67
CA ASP A 186 37.34 3.28 5.57
C ASP A 186 37.95 1.87 5.59
N LYS A 187 37.11 0.82 5.62
CA LYS A 187 37.58 -0.58 5.52
C LYS A 187 38.27 -0.86 4.19
N LEU A 188 37.71 -0.35 3.08
CA LEU A 188 38.32 -0.52 1.76
C LEU A 188 39.64 0.23 1.65
N GLU A 189 39.75 1.43 2.23
CA GLU A 189 41.00 2.20 2.28
C GLU A 189 42.08 1.46 3.10
N GLN A 190 41.71 0.86 4.22
CA GLN A 190 42.63 0.04 5.03
C GLN A 190 43.15 -1.18 4.25
N GLU A 191 42.26 -1.91 3.57
CA GLU A 191 42.66 -3.06 2.75
C GLU A 191 43.50 -2.63 1.54
N TYR A 192 43.18 -1.49 0.91
CA TYR A 192 43.99 -0.91 -0.15
C TYR A 192 45.41 -0.61 0.34
N LEU A 193 45.55 0.09 1.47
CA LEU A 193 46.86 0.40 2.06
C LEU A 193 47.66 -0.87 2.41
N LYS A 194 46.99 -1.90 2.92
CA LYS A 194 47.63 -3.19 3.23
C LYS A 194 48.10 -3.89 1.97
N LEU A 195 47.29 -3.90 0.92
CA LEU A 195 47.64 -4.47 -0.38
C LEU A 195 48.81 -3.71 -1.01
N THR A 196 48.82 -2.38 -0.96
CA THR A 196 49.93 -1.55 -1.43
C THR A 196 51.24 -1.87 -0.70
N LYS A 197 51.20 -2.02 0.64
CA LYS A 197 52.38 -2.44 1.41
C LYS A 197 52.90 -3.81 0.95
N MET A 198 52.00 -4.76 0.74
CA MET A 198 52.37 -6.10 0.27
C MET A 198 52.93 -6.08 -1.16
N GLN A 199 52.36 -5.26 -2.04
CA GLN A 199 52.85 -5.04 -3.40
C GLN A 199 54.28 -4.49 -3.39
N VAL A 200 54.57 -3.43 -2.61
CA VAL A 200 55.92 -2.85 -2.51
C VAL A 200 56.94 -3.88 -2.00
N LEU A 201 56.55 -4.70 -1.02
CA LEU A 201 57.43 -5.78 -0.52
C LEU A 201 57.70 -6.83 -1.59
N ALA A 202 56.70 -7.21 -2.38
CA ALA A 202 56.85 -8.15 -3.48
C ALA A 202 57.73 -7.57 -4.60
N GLU A 203 57.55 -6.29 -4.96
CA GLU A 203 58.37 -5.58 -5.96
C GLU A 203 59.84 -5.53 -5.54
N ASN A 204 60.12 -5.16 -4.29
CA ASN A 204 61.49 -5.17 -3.75
C ASN A 204 62.09 -6.59 -3.80
N LYS A 205 61.30 -7.61 -3.46
CA LYS A 205 61.77 -9.00 -3.49
C LYS A 205 62.09 -9.47 -4.90
N ILE A 206 61.28 -9.08 -5.88
CA ILE A 206 61.53 -9.35 -7.31
C ILE A 206 62.83 -8.67 -7.72
N HIS A 207 63.00 -7.39 -7.39
CA HIS A 207 64.21 -6.64 -7.71
C HIS A 207 65.49 -7.30 -7.15
N ASP A 208 65.46 -7.76 -5.89
CA ASP A 208 66.57 -8.51 -5.28
C ASP A 208 66.91 -9.80 -6.02
N ILE A 209 65.89 -10.52 -6.50
CA ILE A 209 66.06 -11.78 -7.24
C ILE A 209 66.59 -11.49 -8.65
N GLU A 210 66.10 -10.45 -9.31
CA GLU A 210 66.59 -10.00 -10.61
C GLU A 210 68.08 -9.62 -10.55
N HIS A 211 68.49 -8.91 -9.51
CA HIS A 211 69.91 -8.58 -9.29
C HIS A 211 70.77 -9.84 -9.14
N LYS A 212 70.36 -10.77 -8.27
CA LYS A 212 71.07 -12.05 -8.07
C LYS A 212 71.11 -12.89 -9.34
N LEU A 213 70.05 -12.85 -10.15
CA LEU A 213 70.01 -13.56 -11.43
C LEU A 213 71.05 -13.01 -12.40
N GLN A 214 71.20 -11.67 -12.48
CA GLN A 214 72.22 -11.03 -13.32
C GLN A 214 73.64 -11.40 -12.87
N GLU A 215 73.91 -11.43 -11.56
CA GLU A 215 75.20 -11.87 -11.02
C GLU A 215 75.50 -13.33 -11.41
N GLU A 216 74.54 -14.23 -11.21
CA GLU A 216 74.65 -15.64 -11.58
C GLU A 216 74.85 -15.83 -13.10
N GLU A 217 74.15 -15.05 -13.93
CA GLU A 217 74.37 -15.05 -15.39
C GLU A 217 75.78 -14.60 -15.77
N HIS A 218 76.32 -13.57 -15.11
CA HIS A 218 77.70 -13.14 -15.30
C HIS A 218 78.70 -14.23 -14.91
N GLN A 219 78.50 -14.89 -13.77
CA GLN A 219 79.36 -16.01 -13.36
C GLN A 219 79.28 -17.18 -14.34
N ARG A 220 78.09 -17.53 -14.84
CA ARG A 220 77.92 -18.56 -15.88
C ARG A 220 78.67 -18.21 -17.17
N LYS A 221 78.62 -16.95 -17.61
CA LYS A 221 79.39 -16.47 -18.78
C LYS A 221 80.89 -16.63 -18.56
N LEU A 222 81.41 -16.25 -17.39
CA LEU A 222 82.83 -16.38 -17.07
C LEU A 222 83.30 -17.84 -17.06
N VAL A 223 82.49 -18.75 -16.50
CA VAL A 223 82.77 -20.19 -16.52
C VAL A 223 82.71 -20.74 -17.95
N GLN A 224 81.74 -20.31 -18.75
CA GLN A 224 81.63 -20.68 -20.16
C GLN A 224 82.85 -20.23 -20.96
N GLU A 225 83.33 -19.01 -20.75
CA GLU A 225 84.55 -18.49 -21.40
C GLU A 225 85.79 -19.31 -21.01
N LYS A 226 85.98 -19.59 -19.70
CA LYS A 226 87.09 -20.45 -19.25
C LYS A 226 87.01 -21.86 -19.84
N ALA A 227 85.81 -22.43 -19.93
CA ALA A 227 85.60 -23.73 -20.55
C ALA A 227 85.93 -23.70 -22.06
N ALA A 228 85.54 -22.64 -22.78
CA ALA A 228 85.88 -22.44 -24.18
C ALA A 228 87.39 -22.28 -24.38
N GLN A 229 88.06 -21.48 -23.54
CA GLN A 229 89.52 -21.33 -23.56
C GLN A 229 90.24 -22.68 -23.34
N LEU A 230 89.76 -23.49 -22.38
CA LEU A 230 90.29 -24.84 -22.15
C LEU A 230 90.04 -25.76 -23.35
N GLN A 231 88.86 -25.72 -23.97
CA GLN A 231 88.58 -26.50 -25.19
C GLN A 231 89.50 -26.09 -26.35
N THR A 232 89.70 -24.80 -26.58
CA THR A 232 90.65 -24.30 -27.58
C THR A 232 92.08 -24.73 -27.25
N GLY A 233 92.51 -24.63 -25.99
CA GLY A 233 93.83 -25.08 -25.55
C GLY A 233 94.06 -26.58 -25.72
N LEU A 234 93.04 -27.40 -25.44
CA LEU A 234 93.07 -28.84 -25.70
C LEU A 234 93.15 -29.14 -27.19
N GLU A 235 92.40 -28.40 -28.02
CA GLU A 235 92.42 -28.58 -29.48
C GLU A 235 93.76 -28.16 -30.10
N THR A 236 94.37 -27.06 -29.63
CA THR A 236 95.73 -26.69 -30.04
C THR A 236 96.76 -27.75 -29.62
N ASN A 237 96.65 -28.28 -28.40
CA ASN A 237 97.50 -29.37 -27.93
C ASN A 237 97.30 -30.65 -28.75
N ARG A 238 96.06 -30.96 -29.13
CA ARG A 238 95.74 -32.09 -30.03
C ARG A 238 96.40 -31.92 -31.40
N ILE A 239 96.34 -30.72 -31.98
CA ILE A 239 96.97 -30.40 -33.26
C ILE A 239 98.50 -30.52 -33.16
N LEU A 240 99.11 -29.97 -32.11
CA LEU A 240 100.56 -30.06 -31.87
C LEU A 240 101.02 -31.53 -31.73
N LEU A 241 100.34 -32.33 -30.89
CA LEU A 241 100.65 -33.75 -30.73
C LEU A 241 100.49 -34.54 -32.04
N LYS A 242 99.45 -34.22 -32.83
CA LYS A 242 99.24 -34.82 -34.15
C LYS A 242 100.33 -34.42 -35.15
N SER A 243 100.91 -33.23 -35.01
CA SER A 243 102.03 -32.78 -35.86
C SER A 243 103.38 -33.41 -35.48
N LEU A 244 103.55 -33.85 -34.23
CA LEU A 244 104.76 -34.51 -33.72
C LEU A 244 104.73 -36.04 -33.85
N THR A 245 103.62 -36.63 -34.31
CA THR A 245 103.49 -38.08 -34.53
C THR A 245 103.63 -38.44 -36.01
N PRO A 246 104.54 -39.36 -36.41
CA PRO A 246 104.62 -39.82 -37.80
C PRO A 246 103.36 -40.64 -38.17
N PRO A 247 102.97 -40.71 -39.46
CA PRO A 247 101.68 -41.28 -39.85
C PRO A 247 101.70 -42.80 -39.68
N THR A 248 101.23 -43.29 -38.54
CA THR A 248 100.91 -44.70 -38.38
C THR A 248 99.51 -44.97 -38.91
N LYS A 249 99.48 -45.95 -39.82
CA LYS A 249 98.35 -46.38 -40.64
C LYS A 249 97.14 -46.74 -39.79
N GLN A 250 95.97 -46.34 -40.29
CA GLN A 250 94.65 -46.72 -39.80
C GLN A 250 94.55 -48.24 -39.63
N VAL A 251 94.24 -48.71 -38.41
CA VAL A 251 93.74 -50.07 -38.19
C VAL A 251 92.25 -49.98 -37.91
N LYS A 252 91.48 -50.49 -38.87
CA LYS A 252 90.04 -50.65 -38.87
C LYS A 252 89.62 -51.58 -37.73
N ILE A 253 88.86 -51.09 -36.75
CA ILE A 253 88.05 -51.96 -35.89
C ILE A 253 86.72 -52.22 -36.61
N LYS A 254 86.48 -53.52 -36.84
CA LYS A 254 85.35 -54.11 -37.56
C LYS A 254 84.01 -53.69 -36.97
N ARG A 255 83.13 -53.23 -37.86
CA ARG A 255 81.68 -53.21 -37.70
C ARG A 255 81.15 -54.65 -37.53
N ARG A 256 80.24 -54.87 -36.58
CA ARG A 256 79.27 -55.97 -36.62
C ARG A 256 77.86 -55.38 -36.65
N THR A 257 77.36 -55.32 -37.89
CA THR A 257 75.99 -55.57 -38.37
C THR A 257 74.80 -55.29 -37.46
N SER A 258 74.00 -54.33 -37.92
CA SER A 258 72.58 -54.16 -37.67
C SER A 258 71.74 -55.38 -38.06
N HIS A 259 70.70 -55.67 -37.29
CA HIS A 259 69.46 -56.26 -37.81
C HIS A 259 68.28 -55.49 -37.20
N MET A 260 67.46 -54.90 -38.08
CA MET A 260 66.17 -54.30 -37.74
C MET A 260 65.09 -55.38 -37.72
N ASP A 261 64.01 -55.07 -37.00
CA ASP A 261 62.67 -55.67 -37.07
C ASP A 261 62.46 -57.07 -36.46
N LYS A 262 61.82 -57.08 -35.28
CA LYS A 262 60.41 -57.48 -35.12
C LYS A 262 59.95 -57.32 -33.65
N LYS A 263 58.86 -56.56 -33.46
CA LYS A 263 57.91 -56.45 -32.32
C LYS A 263 58.29 -57.09 -30.97
N PRO A 264 58.16 -56.34 -29.87
CA PRO A 264 57.53 -56.84 -28.65
C PRO A 264 56.03 -56.55 -28.70
N GLU A 265 55.24 -57.60 -28.57
CA GLU A 265 53.81 -57.55 -28.33
C GLU A 265 53.52 -56.67 -27.10
N GLN A 266 52.68 -55.66 -27.31
CA GLN A 266 51.94 -55.04 -26.22
C GLN A 266 51.00 -56.11 -25.67
N HIS A 267 51.38 -56.72 -24.55
CA HIS A 267 50.41 -57.42 -23.72
C HIS A 267 49.35 -56.39 -23.32
N GLY A 268 48.12 -56.65 -23.76
CA GLY A 268 46.95 -55.85 -23.45
C GLY A 268 46.79 -55.71 -21.94
N CYS A 269 46.70 -54.47 -21.48
CA CYS A 269 46.12 -54.18 -20.19
C CYS A 269 44.60 -54.36 -20.34
N SER A 270 44.15 -55.58 -20.07
CA SER A 270 42.74 -55.89 -19.90
C SER A 270 42.24 -55.28 -18.59
N HIS A 271 41.06 -54.67 -18.68
CA HIS A 271 40.21 -54.18 -17.60
C HIS A 271 40.56 -52.77 -17.06
N THR A 272 39.83 -51.78 -17.59
CA THR A 272 39.71 -50.42 -17.06
C THR A 272 39.12 -50.46 -15.64
N GLN A 273 39.98 -50.53 -14.63
CA GLN A 273 39.60 -50.04 -13.31
C GLN A 273 39.56 -48.51 -13.34
N PRO A 274 38.57 -47.85 -12.72
CA PRO A 274 38.35 -46.41 -12.86
C PRO A 274 39.31 -45.56 -12.00
N HIS A 275 40.35 -46.17 -11.43
CA HIS A 275 41.29 -45.51 -10.53
C HIS A 275 42.75 -45.81 -10.92
N TYR A 276 43.57 -44.76 -11.00
CA TYR A 276 45.00 -44.90 -11.24
C TYR A 276 45.68 -45.51 -9.99
N ARG A 277 46.24 -46.71 -10.13
CA ARG A 277 47.02 -47.38 -9.07
C ARG A 277 48.50 -47.13 -9.33
N LEU A 278 49.15 -46.34 -8.48
CA LEU A 278 50.60 -46.13 -8.53
C LEU A 278 51.35 -47.45 -8.33
N CYS A 279 52.07 -47.90 -9.34
CA CYS A 279 53.00 -49.02 -9.24
C CYS A 279 54.33 -48.53 -8.66
N LEU A 280 54.76 -49.08 -7.52
CA LEU A 280 56.03 -48.69 -6.88
C LEU A 280 57.28 -48.98 -7.74
N GLY A 281 57.13 -49.76 -8.82
CA GLY A 281 58.19 -50.00 -9.82
C GLY A 281 58.43 -48.83 -10.78
N ASP A 282 57.48 -47.90 -10.92
CA ASP A 282 57.58 -46.74 -11.82
C ASP A 282 58.15 -45.49 -11.12
N VAL A 283 58.45 -45.60 -9.82
CA VAL A 283 58.99 -44.50 -9.03
C VAL A 283 60.52 -44.51 -9.13
N PRO A 284 61.17 -43.46 -9.68
CA PRO A 284 62.62 -43.43 -9.82
C PRO A 284 63.30 -43.48 -8.44
N PHE A 285 64.39 -44.25 -8.33
CA PHE A 285 65.20 -44.27 -7.11
C PHE A 285 65.89 -42.91 -6.92
N VAL A 286 65.51 -42.17 -5.88
CA VAL A 286 66.12 -40.88 -5.53
C VAL A 286 67.13 -41.09 -4.40
N ALA A 287 68.42 -41.04 -4.75
CA ALA A 287 69.53 -40.91 -3.79
C ALA A 287 70.04 -39.47 -3.78
N GLY A 288 69.73 -38.72 -2.73
CA GLY A 288 70.27 -37.38 -2.49
C GLY A 288 70.07 -36.96 -1.03
N THR A 289 71.08 -36.36 -0.43
CA THR A 289 71.02 -35.67 0.87
C THR A 289 70.82 -34.18 0.61
N SER A 290 69.76 -33.59 1.17
CA SER A 290 69.52 -32.14 1.08
C SER A 290 70.59 -31.41 1.89
N THR A 291 71.23 -30.39 1.32
CA THR A 291 72.23 -29.54 1.98
C THR A 291 71.60 -28.34 2.71
N ALA A 292 70.27 -28.27 2.81
CA ALA A 292 69.55 -27.20 3.51
C ALA A 292 68.74 -27.72 4.73
N PRO A 293 68.60 -26.96 5.84
CA PRO A 293 68.00 -27.44 7.09
C PRO A 293 66.47 -27.63 7.07
N SER A 294 65.80 -27.31 5.96
CA SER A 294 64.34 -27.28 5.89
C SER A 294 63.86 -28.26 4.82
N HIS A 295 63.37 -29.42 5.26
CA HIS A 295 62.71 -30.49 4.50
C HIS A 295 63.63 -31.45 3.71
N SER A 296 63.68 -32.71 4.16
CA SER A 296 64.27 -33.82 3.42
C SER A 296 63.44 -34.12 2.18
N VAL A 297 64.08 -34.15 1.00
CA VAL A 297 63.45 -34.51 -0.29
C VAL A 297 62.74 -35.87 -0.20
N ARG A 298 63.31 -36.81 0.58
CA ARG A 298 62.71 -38.13 0.84
C ARG A 298 61.38 -38.03 1.60
N ALA A 299 61.27 -37.12 2.57
CA ALA A 299 60.04 -36.90 3.34
C ALA A 299 58.95 -36.25 2.48
N ASN A 300 59.33 -35.39 1.54
CA ASN A 300 58.38 -34.73 0.65
C ASN A 300 57.78 -35.71 -0.38
N VAL A 301 58.60 -36.58 -0.97
CA VAL A 301 58.13 -37.65 -1.87
C VAL A 301 57.28 -38.67 -1.12
N GLN A 302 57.69 -39.06 0.09
CA GLN A 302 56.90 -39.97 0.94
C GLN A 302 55.56 -39.36 1.37
N HIS A 303 55.51 -38.05 1.66
CA HIS A 303 54.27 -37.35 1.99
C HIS A 303 53.31 -37.27 0.79
N VAL A 304 53.83 -36.93 -0.39
CA VAL A 304 53.05 -36.94 -1.64
C VAL A 304 52.53 -38.35 -1.95
N LEU A 305 53.38 -39.38 -1.83
CA LEU A 305 52.95 -40.78 -1.99
C LEU A 305 51.92 -41.20 -0.93
N HIS A 306 52.03 -40.70 0.30
CA HIS A 306 51.05 -40.95 1.37
C HIS A 306 49.70 -40.28 1.09
N LEU A 307 49.70 -39.03 0.63
CA LEU A 307 48.52 -38.29 0.17
C LEU A 307 47.87 -38.96 -1.05
N MET A 308 48.66 -39.53 -1.95
CA MET A 308 48.15 -40.30 -3.10
C MET A 308 47.67 -41.70 -2.70
N LYS A 309 48.14 -42.25 -1.57
CA LYS A 309 47.69 -43.53 -1.00
C LYS A 309 46.41 -43.39 -0.18
N GLN A 310 46.15 -42.21 0.40
CA GLN A 310 44.91 -41.89 1.10
C GLN A 310 43.93 -41.20 0.15
N HIS A 311 42.90 -41.93 -0.27
CA HIS A 311 41.91 -41.43 -1.23
C HIS A 311 41.20 -40.15 -0.76
N HIS A 312 41.52 -39.00 -1.36
CA HIS A 312 40.79 -37.75 -1.18
C HIS A 312 39.78 -37.54 -2.33
N LYS A 313 38.48 -37.57 -1.99
CA LYS A 313 37.35 -37.44 -2.94
C LYS A 313 37.34 -36.15 -3.77
N ILE A 314 38.11 -35.14 -3.36
CA ILE A 314 38.14 -33.79 -3.94
C ILE A 314 39.00 -33.72 -5.22
N PHE A 315 39.87 -34.69 -5.46
CA PHE A 315 40.73 -34.76 -6.65
C PHE A 315 40.24 -35.76 -7.71
N CYS A 316 39.07 -36.36 -7.50
CA CYS A 316 38.47 -37.30 -8.43
C CYS A 316 37.49 -36.60 -9.37
N ASN A 317 37.34 -37.12 -10.59
CA ASN A 317 36.46 -36.57 -11.61
C ASN A 317 34.99 -36.79 -11.22
N ASP A 318 34.11 -35.79 -11.45
CA ASP A 318 32.69 -35.77 -11.02
C ASP A 318 31.89 -36.99 -11.50
N ARG A 319 32.29 -37.57 -12.63
CA ARG A 319 31.76 -38.82 -13.21
C ARG A 319 31.83 -40.07 -12.30
N VAL A 320 32.52 -40.02 -11.17
CA VAL A 320 32.74 -41.16 -10.27
C VAL A 320 32.00 -41.01 -8.94
N VAL A 321 31.39 -39.85 -8.66
CA VAL A 321 30.73 -39.58 -7.36
C VAL A 321 29.22 -39.78 -7.40
N SER A 322 28.60 -39.76 -8.58
CA SER A 322 27.16 -40.05 -8.73
C SER A 322 26.90 -41.56 -8.64
N GLU A 323 26.31 -42.01 -7.53
CA GLU A 323 25.62 -43.30 -7.48
C GLU A 323 24.30 -43.20 -8.25
N GLU A 324 24.33 -43.46 -9.56
CA GLU A 324 23.14 -43.89 -10.29
C GLU A 324 23.45 -45.15 -11.12
N PRO A 325 22.58 -46.18 -11.12
CA PRO A 325 22.82 -47.43 -11.84
C PRO A 325 22.90 -47.22 -13.35
N LEU A 326 23.92 -47.83 -13.97
CA LEU A 326 24.11 -47.86 -15.42
C LEU A 326 23.03 -48.71 -16.09
N ASP A 327 22.35 -48.13 -17.08
CA ASP A 327 21.80 -48.90 -18.21
C ASP A 327 22.62 -48.55 -19.45
N ASP A 328 23.17 -49.60 -20.06
CA ASP A 328 24.15 -49.55 -21.14
C ASP A 328 23.51 -49.10 -22.46
N THR A 329 23.92 -47.96 -23.00
CA THR A 329 24.08 -47.82 -24.45
C THR A 329 25.12 -46.76 -24.82
N GLU A 330 26.25 -47.26 -25.32
CA GLU A 330 27.36 -46.63 -26.04
C GLU A 330 27.34 -45.09 -26.20
N SER A 331 28.22 -44.41 -25.47
CA SER A 331 28.50 -43.00 -25.66
C SER A 331 29.95 -42.76 -26.12
N ASN A 332 30.10 -42.61 -27.43
CA ASN A 332 31.23 -41.90 -28.03
C ASN A 332 31.04 -40.39 -27.77
N VAL A 333 31.57 -39.88 -26.65
CA VAL A 333 31.56 -38.43 -26.37
C VAL A 333 32.97 -37.88 -26.43
N ARG A 334 33.31 -37.55 -27.67
CA ARG A 334 34.19 -36.46 -28.06
C ARG A 334 33.96 -35.22 -27.17
N TRP A 335 35.05 -34.77 -26.55
CA TRP A 335 35.21 -33.48 -25.87
C TRP A 335 34.27 -32.40 -26.42
N LYS A 336 33.30 -32.00 -25.59
CA LYS A 336 32.38 -30.89 -25.87
C LYS A 336 32.32 -29.99 -24.65
N ASP A 337 33.41 -29.25 -24.45
CA ASP A 337 33.41 -28.09 -23.59
C ASP A 337 32.36 -27.09 -24.11
N ASN A 338 31.64 -26.45 -23.17
CA ASN A 338 30.65 -25.36 -23.30
C ASN A 338 29.14 -25.70 -23.29
N ALA A 339 28.70 -26.97 -23.24
CA ALA A 339 27.24 -27.26 -23.17
C ALA A 339 26.73 -27.56 -21.74
N ALA A 340 27.54 -28.17 -20.88
CA ALA A 340 27.12 -28.58 -19.53
C ALA A 340 26.93 -27.39 -18.58
N LEU A 341 27.85 -26.41 -18.60
CA LEU A 341 27.75 -25.19 -17.78
C LEU A 341 26.50 -24.34 -18.09
N SER A 342 26.05 -24.36 -19.35
CA SER A 342 24.87 -23.59 -19.79
C SER A 342 23.54 -24.29 -19.45
N SER A 343 23.57 -25.60 -19.17
CA SER A 343 22.38 -26.35 -18.77
C SER A 343 22.09 -26.19 -17.29
N SER A 344 23.11 -26.23 -16.42
CA SER A 344 22.95 -25.98 -14.97
C SER A 344 22.35 -24.60 -14.70
N SER A 345 22.90 -23.56 -15.34
CA SER A 345 22.41 -22.18 -15.17
C SER A 345 20.96 -21.96 -15.63
N TYR A 346 20.43 -22.80 -16.52
CA TYR A 346 19.04 -22.73 -16.96
C TYR A 346 18.08 -23.38 -15.95
N TRP A 347 18.50 -24.48 -15.31
CA TRP A 347 17.76 -25.13 -14.24
C TRP A 347 17.65 -24.22 -13.00
N ASP A 348 18.76 -23.63 -12.57
CA ASP A 348 18.79 -22.69 -11.44
C ASP A 348 17.85 -21.49 -11.68
N LEU A 349 17.85 -20.98 -12.92
CA LEU A 349 16.97 -19.87 -13.32
C LEU A 349 15.49 -20.29 -13.43
N SER A 350 15.20 -21.57 -13.66
CA SER A 350 13.84 -22.10 -13.69
C SER A 350 13.29 -22.28 -12.28
N GLU A 351 14.12 -22.71 -11.33
CA GLU A 351 13.78 -22.76 -9.91
C GLU A 351 13.53 -21.35 -9.33
N VAL A 352 14.39 -20.39 -9.68
CA VAL A 352 14.17 -18.97 -9.32
C VAL A 352 12.89 -18.42 -9.94
N LEU A 353 12.56 -18.78 -11.18
CA LEU A 353 11.31 -18.34 -11.79
C LEU A 353 10.08 -18.93 -11.08
N LEU A 354 10.13 -20.22 -10.73
CA LEU A 354 9.05 -20.91 -10.03
C LEU A 354 8.77 -20.25 -8.66
N THR A 355 9.83 -20.02 -7.88
CA THR A 355 9.70 -19.35 -6.57
C THR A 355 9.13 -17.93 -6.70
N LEU A 356 9.56 -17.16 -7.70
CA LEU A 356 9.00 -15.82 -7.95
C LEU A 356 7.52 -15.87 -8.36
N GLU A 357 7.12 -16.86 -9.16
CA GLU A 357 5.73 -17.08 -9.59
C GLU A 357 4.83 -17.49 -8.41
N ASP A 358 5.30 -18.38 -7.53
CA ASP A 358 4.59 -18.78 -6.32
C ASP A 358 4.39 -17.60 -5.36
N GLU A 359 5.45 -16.82 -5.12
CA GLU A 359 5.34 -15.64 -4.27
C GLU A 359 4.45 -14.54 -4.87
N PHE A 360 4.42 -14.40 -6.21
CA PHE A 360 3.49 -13.52 -6.89
C PHE A 360 2.05 -14.02 -6.76
N GLY A 361 1.85 -15.34 -6.83
CA GLY A 361 0.57 -15.99 -6.53
C GLY A 361 0.09 -15.70 -5.11
N GLN A 362 0.97 -15.83 -4.11
CA GLN A 362 0.65 -15.51 -2.72
C GLN A 362 0.25 -14.04 -2.55
N MET A 363 1.02 -13.10 -3.11
CA MET A 363 0.65 -11.69 -3.05
C MET A 363 -0.68 -11.38 -3.77
N SER A 364 -1.01 -12.12 -4.82
CA SER A 364 -2.30 -11.97 -5.51
C SER A 364 -3.46 -12.45 -4.64
N PHE A 365 -3.24 -13.52 -3.86
CA PHE A 365 -4.21 -13.98 -2.86
C PHE A 365 -4.38 -12.95 -1.74
N ASP A 366 -3.28 -12.45 -1.18
CA ASP A 366 -3.29 -11.42 -0.14
C ASP A 366 -3.98 -10.14 -0.63
N HIS A 367 -3.81 -9.77 -1.91
CA HIS A 367 -4.48 -8.63 -2.54
C HIS A 367 -6.00 -8.81 -2.55
N GLN A 368 -6.47 -10.00 -2.95
CA GLN A 368 -7.91 -10.28 -2.98
C GLN A 368 -8.52 -10.34 -1.58
N GLU A 369 -7.75 -10.82 -0.59
CA GLU A 369 -8.17 -10.85 0.82
C GLU A 369 -8.21 -9.44 1.43
N LEU A 370 -7.23 -8.57 1.16
CA LEU A 370 -7.24 -7.17 1.60
C LEU A 370 -8.41 -6.39 1.00
N VAL A 371 -8.71 -6.58 -0.30
CA VAL A 371 -9.89 -5.97 -0.94
C VAL A 371 -11.17 -6.38 -0.22
N LYS A 372 -11.30 -7.66 0.12
CA LYS A 372 -12.45 -8.16 0.86
C LYS A 372 -12.53 -7.57 2.27
N GLN A 373 -11.40 -7.43 2.96
CA GLN A 373 -11.36 -6.81 4.29
C GLN A 373 -11.73 -5.32 4.27
N ILE A 374 -11.38 -4.58 3.20
CA ILE A 374 -11.80 -3.19 3.00
C ILE A 374 -13.32 -3.10 2.81
N ASP A 375 -13.88 -3.99 1.99
CA ASP A 375 -15.32 -4.06 1.75
C ASP A 375 -16.11 -4.39 3.04
N GLU A 376 -15.57 -5.30 3.87
CA GLU A 376 -16.17 -5.74 5.14
C GLU A 376 -15.89 -4.78 6.32
N ALA A 377 -14.98 -3.82 6.18
CA ALA A 377 -14.66 -2.88 7.25
C ALA A 377 -15.82 -1.90 7.52
N HIS A 378 -16.09 -1.64 8.80
CA HIS A 378 -17.22 -0.79 9.25
C HIS A 378 -16.77 0.59 9.72
N SER A 379 -15.46 0.84 9.78
CA SER A 379 -14.87 2.10 10.23
C SER A 379 -14.04 2.70 9.12
N ASP A 380 -14.27 3.99 8.82
CA ASP A 380 -13.56 4.70 7.74
C ASP A 380 -12.04 4.73 7.97
N ARG A 381 -11.59 4.86 9.23
CA ARG A 381 -10.15 4.82 9.56
C ARG A 381 -9.51 3.47 9.23
N LEU A 382 -10.21 2.37 9.55
CA LEU A 382 -9.71 1.03 9.24
C LEU A 382 -9.70 0.78 7.73
N LYS A 383 -10.66 1.36 6.98
CA LYS A 383 -10.64 1.30 5.51
C LYS A 383 -9.44 2.04 4.95
N GLU A 384 -9.18 3.26 5.40
CA GLU A 384 -8.01 4.05 4.99
C GLU A 384 -6.71 3.27 5.26
N ASP A 385 -6.54 2.70 6.46
CA ASP A 385 -5.35 1.90 6.80
C ASP A 385 -5.18 0.67 5.89
N LEU A 386 -6.26 -0.07 5.61
CA LEU A 386 -6.23 -1.24 4.73
C LEU A 386 -6.02 -0.87 3.26
N GLU A 387 -6.55 0.27 2.81
CA GLU A 387 -6.32 0.82 1.47
C GLU A 387 -4.85 1.22 1.27
N GLU A 388 -4.20 1.80 2.29
CA GLU A 388 -2.77 2.07 2.27
C GLU A 388 -1.94 0.77 2.18
N GLU A 389 -2.32 -0.26 2.94
CA GLU A 389 -1.67 -1.58 2.88
C GLU A 389 -1.85 -2.26 1.52
N LEU A 390 -3.05 -2.15 0.93
CA LEU A 390 -3.34 -2.63 -0.42
C LEU A 390 -2.48 -1.92 -1.47
N GLU A 391 -2.33 -0.60 -1.38
CA GLU A 391 -1.48 0.16 -2.30
C GLU A 391 0.00 -0.23 -2.15
N ALA A 392 0.47 -0.42 -0.92
CA ALA A 392 1.82 -0.93 -0.66
C ALA A 392 2.02 -2.35 -1.22
N LEU A 393 1.02 -3.22 -1.12
CA LEU A 393 1.06 -4.57 -1.70
C LEU A 393 1.09 -4.51 -3.23
N VAL A 394 0.30 -3.66 -3.88
CA VAL A 394 0.32 -3.47 -5.34
C VAL A 394 1.70 -3.05 -5.82
N ARG A 395 2.35 -2.08 -5.16
CA ARG A 395 3.73 -1.69 -5.49
C ARG A 395 4.72 -2.87 -5.39
N ARG A 396 4.55 -3.75 -4.39
CA ARG A 396 5.35 -5.00 -4.27
C ARG A 396 5.04 -6.00 -5.37
N MET A 397 3.76 -6.15 -5.75
CA MET A 397 3.33 -7.01 -6.86
C MET A 397 3.95 -6.55 -8.19
N GLU A 398 3.90 -5.25 -8.49
CA GLU A 398 4.52 -4.67 -9.69
C GLU A 398 6.04 -4.93 -9.73
N ALA A 399 6.73 -4.66 -8.62
CA ALA A 399 8.16 -4.92 -8.51
C ALA A 399 8.50 -6.42 -8.72
N LYS A 400 7.63 -7.33 -8.29
CA LYS A 400 7.82 -8.77 -8.51
C LYS A 400 7.46 -9.20 -9.92
N ALA A 401 6.43 -8.63 -10.54
CA ALA A 401 6.12 -8.84 -11.95
C ALA A 401 7.29 -8.42 -12.86
N ASP A 402 7.97 -7.33 -12.50
CA ASP A 402 9.20 -6.89 -13.17
C ASP A 402 10.35 -7.90 -13.00
N GLN A 403 10.51 -8.48 -11.81
CA GLN A 403 11.52 -9.52 -11.57
C GLN A 403 11.24 -10.76 -12.41
N ILE A 404 10.00 -11.26 -12.42
CA ILE A 404 9.56 -12.39 -13.26
C ILE A 404 9.85 -12.09 -14.73
N THR A 405 9.52 -10.89 -15.21
CA THR A 405 9.75 -10.48 -16.60
C THR A 405 11.25 -10.46 -16.94
N LYS A 406 12.11 -9.97 -16.04
CA LYS A 406 13.57 -9.98 -16.22
C LYS A 406 14.12 -11.40 -16.29
N VAL A 407 13.68 -12.28 -15.40
CA VAL A 407 14.09 -13.70 -15.36
C VAL A 407 13.64 -14.42 -16.63
N ARG A 408 12.38 -14.28 -17.05
CA ARG A 408 11.86 -14.86 -18.31
C ARG A 408 12.61 -14.33 -19.54
N LYS A 409 12.96 -13.05 -19.56
CA LYS A 409 13.79 -12.47 -20.63
C LYS A 409 15.18 -13.10 -20.66
N HIS A 410 15.79 -13.32 -19.49
CA HIS A 410 17.09 -13.99 -19.40
C HIS A 410 17.03 -15.45 -19.86
N GLN A 411 16.01 -16.21 -19.43
CA GLN A 411 15.75 -17.56 -19.95
C GLN A 411 15.61 -17.57 -21.48
N ALA A 412 14.83 -16.66 -22.05
CA ALA A 412 14.67 -16.56 -23.50
C ALA A 412 15.97 -16.23 -24.24
N MET A 413 16.83 -15.38 -23.67
CA MET A 413 18.16 -15.10 -24.22
C MET A 413 19.07 -16.34 -24.18
N LEU A 414 19.07 -17.11 -23.08
CA LEU A 414 19.83 -18.36 -22.97
C LEU A 414 19.35 -19.39 -24.00
N VAL A 415 18.03 -19.56 -24.17
CA VAL A 415 17.45 -20.46 -25.19
C VAL A 415 17.84 -20.04 -26.61
N LYS A 416 17.84 -18.73 -26.89
CA LYS A 416 18.26 -18.19 -28.20
C LYS A 416 19.73 -18.44 -28.47
N LEU A 417 20.61 -18.21 -27.50
CA LEU A 417 22.04 -18.51 -27.60
C LEU A 417 22.29 -20.01 -27.79
N LEU A 418 21.54 -20.87 -27.10
CA LEU A 418 21.59 -22.32 -27.28
C LEU A 418 21.18 -22.74 -28.69
N LYS A 419 20.17 -22.08 -29.27
CA LYS A 419 19.70 -22.33 -30.65
C LYS A 419 20.72 -21.85 -31.70
N GLU A 420 21.34 -20.69 -31.49
CA GLU A 420 22.39 -20.15 -32.36
C GLU A 420 23.70 -20.97 -32.29
N ALA A 421 24.05 -21.48 -31.11
CA ALA A 421 25.17 -22.41 -30.94
C ALA A 421 24.93 -23.76 -31.65
N ARG A 422 23.67 -24.21 -31.75
CA ARG A 422 23.30 -25.44 -32.47
C ARG A 422 23.27 -25.24 -33.99
N SER A 423 22.87 -24.06 -34.49
CA SER A 423 22.85 -23.77 -35.94
C SER A 423 24.23 -23.47 -36.53
N SER A 424 25.19 -22.97 -35.74
CA SER A 424 26.58 -22.76 -36.20
C SER A 424 27.40 -24.05 -36.40
N LYS A 425 26.92 -25.19 -35.90
CA LYS A 425 27.61 -26.50 -36.00
C LYS A 425 27.12 -27.37 -37.17
N GLY A 426 26.20 -26.87 -37.98
CA GLY A 426 25.67 -27.56 -39.16
C GLY A 426 25.78 -26.68 -40.41
N GLY A 427 26.93 -26.71 -41.09
CA GLY A 427 27.17 -25.89 -42.27
C GLY A 427 28.25 -26.47 -43.18
N SER A 428 28.04 -27.67 -43.71
CA SER A 428 28.71 -28.14 -44.93
C SER A 428 27.82 -29.19 -45.59
N GLY A 429 27.34 -28.93 -46.81
CA GLY A 429 26.52 -29.86 -47.58
C GLY A 429 25.68 -29.15 -48.64
N GLU A 430 25.99 -29.41 -49.90
CA GLU A 430 25.58 -28.69 -51.10
C GLU A 430 24.11 -28.85 -51.52
N SER A 431 23.60 -27.76 -52.13
CA SER A 431 22.96 -27.67 -53.45
C SER A 431 22.19 -28.88 -54.01
N SER A 432 20.90 -28.70 -54.32
CA SER A 432 20.36 -28.77 -55.70
C SER A 432 18.84 -28.94 -55.78
N LYS A 433 18.24 -28.12 -56.68
CA LYS A 433 17.03 -28.38 -57.52
C LYS A 433 15.67 -28.41 -56.78
N SER A 434 14.55 -27.91 -57.30
CA SER A 434 14.17 -27.34 -58.61
C SER A 434 12.64 -27.11 -58.60
N ILE A 435 12.15 -25.96 -59.13
CA ILE A 435 10.89 -25.78 -59.92
C ILE A 435 9.55 -26.13 -59.19
N ARG A 436 8.43 -25.39 -59.13
CA ARG A 436 7.69 -24.31 -59.83
C ARG A 436 6.48 -24.00 -58.88
N SER A 437 5.76 -22.88 -58.81
CA SER A 437 5.04 -22.09 -59.82
C SER A 437 4.52 -20.79 -59.20
N ARG A 438 4.41 -19.75 -60.03
CA ARG A 438 3.72 -18.48 -59.79
C ARG A 438 2.20 -18.65 -59.74
N LYS A 439 1.52 -17.93 -58.84
CA LYS A 439 0.43 -16.99 -59.20
C LYS A 439 0.12 -16.01 -58.07
N ASP A 440 -0.21 -14.81 -58.49
CA ASP A 440 -0.29 -13.53 -57.78
C ASP A 440 -1.41 -13.43 -56.72
N HIS A 441 -1.24 -12.58 -55.70
CA HIS A 441 -2.02 -11.35 -55.52
C HIS A 441 -1.51 -10.49 -54.35
N HIS A 442 -1.63 -9.17 -54.57
CA HIS A 442 -1.14 -8.05 -53.77
C HIS A 442 -1.79 -7.95 -52.37
N THR A 443 -1.02 -7.51 -51.37
CA THR A 443 -1.32 -6.32 -50.55
C THR A 443 -0.08 -5.92 -49.74
N ALA A 444 0.16 -4.62 -49.65
CA ALA A 444 1.31 -3.99 -49.04
C ALA A 444 1.26 -4.01 -47.49
N LYS A 445 2.43 -4.18 -46.84
CA LYS A 445 2.97 -3.30 -45.78
C LYS A 445 4.24 -3.89 -45.13
N HIS A 446 5.32 -3.09 -45.20
CA HIS A 446 6.51 -3.02 -44.35
C HIS A 446 7.13 -4.32 -43.77
N GLU A 447 8.17 -4.82 -44.43
CA GLU A 447 9.20 -5.69 -43.84
C GLU A 447 10.38 -4.82 -43.32
N PRO A 448 10.97 -5.13 -42.14
CA PRO A 448 12.20 -4.50 -41.68
C PRO A 448 13.41 -5.09 -42.42
N HIS A 449 14.34 -4.21 -42.78
CA HIS A 449 15.57 -4.53 -43.50
C HIS A 449 16.33 -5.72 -42.90
N ARG A 450 16.49 -6.78 -43.71
CA ARG A 450 17.51 -7.81 -43.51
C ARG A 450 18.89 -7.18 -43.64
N THR A 451 19.56 -6.92 -42.52
CA THR A 451 20.96 -6.51 -42.49
C THR A 451 21.84 -7.67 -42.94
N SER A 452 22.61 -7.49 -44.02
CA SER A 452 23.54 -8.49 -44.53
C SER A 452 24.68 -8.78 -43.53
N PRO A 453 25.25 -9.99 -43.52
CA PRO A 453 26.41 -10.32 -42.69
C PRO A 453 27.60 -9.43 -43.09
N GLY A 454 28.02 -8.51 -42.21
CA GLY A 454 29.15 -7.60 -42.46
C GLY A 454 28.95 -6.15 -41.99
N GLU A 455 27.71 -5.71 -41.76
CA GLU A 455 27.46 -4.32 -41.33
C GLU A 455 28.01 -4.00 -39.93
N LYS A 456 28.01 -4.96 -39.01
CA LYS A 456 28.59 -4.78 -37.66
C LYS A 456 30.11 -4.56 -37.71
N SER A 457 30.79 -5.25 -38.63
CA SER A 457 32.23 -5.08 -38.87
C SER A 457 32.53 -3.70 -39.46
N ARG A 458 31.73 -3.24 -40.45
CA ARG A 458 31.85 -1.89 -40.99
C ARG A 458 31.60 -0.80 -39.95
N LYS A 459 30.57 -0.95 -39.11
CA LYS A 459 30.27 -0.01 -38.02
C LYS A 459 31.40 0.03 -36.97
N SER A 460 32.00 -1.11 -36.64
CA SER A 460 33.15 -1.17 -35.73
C SER A 460 34.40 -0.53 -36.31
N LEU A 461 34.67 -0.74 -37.61
CA LEU A 461 35.78 -0.06 -38.30
C LEU A 461 35.55 1.45 -38.44
N GLN A 462 34.30 1.87 -38.61
CA GLN A 462 33.94 3.28 -38.64
C GLN A 462 34.12 3.95 -37.27
N LEU A 463 33.71 3.29 -36.19
CA LEU A 463 33.95 3.75 -34.82
C LEU A 463 35.45 3.83 -34.50
N LEU A 464 36.26 2.85 -34.92
CA LEU A 464 37.71 2.89 -34.75
C LEU A 464 38.34 4.04 -35.52
N ARG A 465 37.85 4.32 -36.73
CA ARG A 465 38.28 5.47 -37.52
C ARG A 465 37.92 6.78 -36.83
N GLU A 466 36.69 6.91 -36.32
CA GLU A 466 36.22 8.08 -35.56
C GLU A 466 37.01 8.30 -34.25
N MET A 467 37.33 7.25 -33.50
CA MET A 467 38.21 7.32 -32.33
C MET A 467 39.64 7.75 -32.69
N GLN A 468 40.16 7.28 -33.83
CA GLN A 468 41.47 7.71 -34.32
C GLN A 468 41.46 9.18 -34.76
N THR A 469 40.36 9.65 -35.36
CA THR A 469 40.17 11.07 -35.68
C THR A 469 40.07 11.92 -34.41
N LEU A 470 39.34 11.45 -33.39
CA LEU A 470 39.22 12.14 -32.09
C LEU A 470 40.58 12.22 -31.38
N LYS A 471 41.37 11.14 -31.42
CA LYS A 471 42.74 11.11 -30.87
C LYS A 471 43.70 12.05 -31.60
N GLY A 472 43.44 12.37 -32.88
CA GLY A 472 44.20 13.33 -33.66
C GLY A 472 43.71 14.78 -33.51
N SER A 473 42.43 14.99 -33.17
CA SER A 473 41.85 16.32 -32.99
C SER A 473 41.98 16.87 -31.56
N LEU A 474 42.18 16.02 -30.55
CA LEU A 474 42.49 16.42 -29.19
C LEU A 474 43.96 16.88 -29.11
N GLN A 475 44.19 18.19 -29.19
CA GLN A 475 45.50 18.76 -28.89
C GLN A 475 45.68 18.85 -27.36
N ARG A 476 46.94 18.82 -26.92
CA ARG A 476 47.33 18.76 -25.50
C ARG A 476 46.87 19.98 -24.67
N ASP A 477 46.38 21.01 -25.35
CA ASP A 477 46.06 22.31 -24.78
C ASP A 477 44.54 22.49 -24.51
N ASP A 478 43.69 21.53 -24.88
CA ASP A 478 42.22 21.59 -24.68
C ASP A 478 41.75 21.11 -23.28
N VAL A 479 42.68 20.76 -22.40
CA VAL A 479 42.37 20.34 -21.01
C VAL A 479 42.79 21.44 -20.04
N HIS A 480 42.01 22.52 -20.02
CA HIS A 480 41.97 23.47 -18.91
C HIS A 480 40.67 23.24 -18.13
N TRP A 481 40.78 23.02 -16.83
CA TRP A 481 39.66 23.10 -15.89
C TRP A 481 39.87 24.40 -15.09
N GLU A 482 39.09 25.44 -15.41
CA GLU A 482 38.72 26.47 -14.45
C GLU A 482 37.40 26.10 -13.79
#